data_AF-A0A7S2A170-F1
#
_entry.id   AF-A0A7S2A170-F1
#
_cell.length_a   1.000
_cell.length_b   1.000
_cell.length_c   1.000
_cell.angle_alpha   90.00
_cell.angle_beta   90.00
_cell.angle_gamma   90.00
#
_symmetry.space_group_name_H-M   'P 1'
#
loop_
_entity.id
_entity.type
_entity.pdbx_description
1 polymer ?
#
loop_
_entity_poly.entity_id
_entity_poly.type
_entity_poly.pdbx_seq_one_letter_code
_entity_poly.pdbx_strand_id
1 'polypeptide(L)'
;VRCVVEWSKKVPASERGPRASRSVFLSTHEPCCMCVSAIVWAGFERVYYLFPYADTASQGIPHDIRVMHELWGVGSYRKRNAYCATAGLMDLIDSLPDDDGDKEELMERRGRLTEAYERLSGKYHAEKGGNENNSLVLG
;
A
#
# COMPACT_ATOMS: atom_id res chain seq x y z
N VAL A 1 21.89 13.13 1.30
CA VAL A 1 20.43 13.15 1.54
C VAL A 1 19.87 14.57 1.32
N ARG A 2 19.74 15.03 0.06
CA ARG A 2 19.04 16.29 -0.30
C ARG A 2 18.21 16.15 -1.58
N CYS A 3 17.92 14.91 -1.99
CA CYS A 3 17.36 14.63 -3.32
C CYS A 3 16.09 15.44 -3.61
N VAL A 4 15.13 15.48 -2.68
CA VAL A 4 13.87 16.22 -2.87
C VAL A 4 14.09 17.74 -2.91
N VAL A 5 14.93 18.29 -2.03
CA VAL A 5 15.23 19.73 -2.00
C VAL A 5 15.95 20.16 -3.28
N GLU A 6 16.98 19.41 -3.70
CA GLU A 6 17.72 19.71 -4.93
C GLU A 6 16.88 19.51 -6.19
N TRP A 7 16.00 18.51 -6.20
CA TRP A 7 15.02 18.33 -7.27
C TRP A 7 14.06 19.51 -7.35
N SER A 8 13.54 20.00 -6.22
CA SER A 8 12.62 21.13 -6.19
C SER A 8 13.24 22.44 -6.70
N LYS A 9 14.56 22.61 -6.60
CA LYS A 9 15.26 23.78 -7.17
C LYS A 9 15.35 23.72 -8.69
N LYS A 10 15.33 22.52 -9.27
CA LYS A 10 15.52 22.27 -10.71
C LYS A 10 14.21 22.14 -11.47
N VAL A 11 13.14 21.69 -10.81
CA VAL A 11 11.82 21.50 -11.43
C VAL A 11 10.88 22.63 -10.98
N PRO A 12 10.51 23.55 -11.89
CA PRO A 12 9.54 24.61 -11.60
C PRO A 12 8.21 24.06 -11.12
N ALA A 13 7.48 24.82 -10.29
CA ALA A 13 6.20 24.35 -9.73
C ALA A 13 5.17 23.94 -10.79
N SER A 14 5.16 24.59 -11.95
CA SER A 14 4.30 24.28 -13.09
C SER A 14 4.58 22.91 -13.71
N GLU A 15 5.77 22.36 -13.53
CA GLU A 15 6.22 21.10 -14.14
C GLU A 15 6.16 19.91 -13.17
N ARG A 16 5.76 20.12 -11.91
CA ARG A 16 5.71 19.07 -10.87
C ARG A 16 4.48 18.17 -10.94
N GLY A 17 3.64 18.35 -11.96
CA GLY A 17 2.41 17.61 -12.15
C GLY A 17 1.24 18.12 -11.29
N PRO A 18 0.11 17.39 -11.29
CA PRO A 18 -1.09 17.79 -10.56
C PRO A 18 -0.87 17.76 -9.04
N ARG A 19 -1.63 18.60 -8.33
CA ARG A 19 -1.69 18.56 -6.85
C ARG A 19 -2.18 17.19 -6.37
N ALA A 20 -1.73 16.77 -5.20
CA ALA A 20 -2.11 15.51 -4.58
C ALA A 20 -3.64 15.31 -4.49
N SER A 21 -4.41 16.36 -4.22
CA SER A 21 -5.88 16.29 -4.15
C SER A 21 -6.55 15.96 -5.48
N ARG A 22 -5.86 16.23 -6.61
CA ARG A 22 -6.30 15.85 -7.96
C ARG A 22 -5.73 14.50 -8.41
N SER A 23 -4.88 13.89 -7.62
CA SER A 23 -4.23 12.61 -7.89
C SER A 23 -4.82 11.48 -7.04
N VAL A 24 -4.40 10.26 -7.32
CA VAL A 24 -4.63 9.10 -6.46
C VAL A 24 -3.31 8.67 -5.86
N PHE A 25 -3.32 8.23 -4.60
CA PHE A 25 -2.20 7.52 -4.01
C PHE A 25 -2.37 6.02 -4.25
N LEU A 26 -1.35 5.36 -4.79
CA LEU A 26 -1.36 3.94 -5.06
C LEU A 26 -0.23 3.25 -4.29
N SER A 27 -0.57 2.26 -3.49
CA SER A 27 0.39 1.43 -2.76
C SER A 27 0.23 -0.05 -3.07
N THR A 28 1.27 -0.83 -2.81
CA THR A 28 1.18 -2.30 -2.88
C THR A 28 0.31 -2.85 -1.76
N HIS A 29 0.50 -2.35 -0.54
CA HIS A 29 -0.25 -2.79 0.63
C HIS A 29 -1.14 -1.68 1.17
N GLU A 30 -2.16 -2.07 1.90
CA GLU A 30 -2.97 -1.16 2.68
C GLU A 30 -2.08 -0.36 3.66
N PRO A 31 -2.19 0.99 3.68
CA PRO A 31 -1.40 1.81 4.60
C PRO A 31 -1.90 1.69 6.04
N CYS A 32 -1.04 1.51 7.05
CA CYS A 32 -1.46 1.56 8.45
C CYS A 32 -1.98 2.96 8.85
N CYS A 33 -2.50 3.08 10.08
CA CYS A 33 -2.96 4.35 10.64
C CYS A 33 -1.91 5.48 10.58
N MET A 34 -0.62 5.17 10.80
CA MET A 34 0.45 6.15 10.65
C MET A 34 0.62 6.59 9.18
N CYS A 35 0.73 5.62 8.27
CA CYS A 35 0.96 5.87 6.85
C CYS A 35 -0.21 6.62 6.20
N VAL A 36 -1.45 6.22 6.47
CA VAL A 36 -2.64 6.89 5.92
C VAL A 36 -2.74 8.33 6.41
N SER A 37 -2.34 8.62 7.66
CA SER A 37 -2.27 9.98 8.19
C SER A 37 -1.24 10.83 7.43
N ALA A 38 -0.06 10.28 7.17
CA ALA A 38 0.98 10.97 6.39
C ALA A 38 0.53 11.23 4.94
N ILE A 39 -0.19 10.30 4.32
CA ILE A 39 -0.75 10.43 2.96
C ILE A 39 -1.80 11.55 2.92
N VAL A 40 -2.68 11.62 3.92
CA VAL A 40 -3.66 12.70 4.07
C VAL A 40 -2.97 14.06 4.24
N TRP A 41 -1.93 14.14 5.08
CA TRP A 41 -1.17 15.39 5.25
C TRP A 41 -0.38 15.80 4.00
N ALA A 42 0.00 14.84 3.15
CA ALA A 42 0.55 15.13 1.83
C ALA A 42 -0.51 15.65 0.83
N GLY A 43 -1.79 15.60 1.20
CA GLY A 43 -2.91 16.17 0.44
C GLY A 43 -3.65 15.20 -0.48
N PHE A 44 -3.44 13.89 -0.34
CA PHE A 44 -4.20 12.90 -1.11
C PHE A 44 -5.54 12.59 -0.45
N GLU A 45 -6.60 12.62 -1.25
CA GLU A 45 -7.97 12.32 -0.78
C GLU A 45 -8.44 10.92 -1.20
N ARG A 46 -7.75 10.30 -2.18
CA ARG A 46 -8.10 8.99 -2.75
C ARG A 46 -6.88 8.07 -2.69
N VAL A 47 -7.05 6.93 -2.03
CA VAL A 47 -5.98 5.95 -1.82
C VAL A 47 -6.45 4.58 -2.32
N TYR A 48 -5.62 3.91 -3.10
CA TYR A 48 -5.85 2.55 -3.56
C TYR A 48 -4.67 1.67 -3.18
N TYR A 49 -4.96 0.43 -2.82
CA TYR A 49 -3.93 -0.55 -2.48
C TYR A 49 -4.24 -1.91 -3.09
N LEU A 50 -3.23 -2.73 -3.35
CA LEU A 50 -3.43 -4.06 -3.93
C LEU A 50 -3.76 -5.11 -2.84
N PHE A 51 -2.92 -5.23 -1.83
CA PHE A 51 -3.06 -6.24 -0.76
C PHE A 51 -3.63 -5.62 0.53
N PRO A 52 -4.79 -6.07 1.04
CA PRO A 52 -5.35 -5.60 2.30
C PRO A 52 -4.58 -6.12 3.51
N TYR A 53 -4.72 -5.47 4.66
CA TYR A 53 -4.04 -5.88 5.90
C TYR A 53 -4.39 -7.31 6.34
N ALA A 54 -5.63 -7.74 6.10
CA ALA A 54 -6.11 -9.07 6.47
C ALA A 54 -5.27 -10.19 5.83
N ASP A 55 -4.83 -10.00 4.58
CA ASP A 55 -4.08 -11.00 3.83
C ASP A 55 -2.59 -11.04 4.21
N THR A 56 -2.08 -9.97 4.82
CA THR A 56 -0.69 -9.88 5.28
C THR A 56 -0.45 -10.54 6.64
N ALA A 57 -1.51 -10.90 7.38
CA ALA A 57 -1.39 -11.53 8.70
C ALA A 57 -0.68 -12.90 8.65
N SER A 58 -0.88 -13.66 7.57
CA SER A 58 -0.23 -14.95 7.32
C SER A 58 1.24 -14.82 6.90
N GLN A 59 1.69 -13.61 6.54
CA GLN A 59 3.02 -13.33 5.98
C GLN A 59 4.04 -12.91 7.06
N GLY A 60 3.81 -13.29 8.32
CA GLY A 60 4.75 -13.05 9.41
C GLY A 60 4.71 -11.62 9.98
N ILE A 61 3.60 -10.90 9.79
CA ILE A 61 3.36 -9.57 10.37
C ILE A 61 2.21 -9.50 11.40
N PRO A 62 1.98 -10.50 12.27
CA PRO A 62 0.96 -10.38 13.32
C PRO A 62 1.33 -9.31 14.37
N HIS A 63 2.60 -8.91 14.44
CA HIS A 63 3.05 -7.81 15.30
C HIS A 63 2.50 -6.46 14.84
N ASP A 64 2.37 -6.19 13.55
CA ASP A 64 1.95 -4.87 13.06
C ASP A 64 0.47 -4.60 13.35
N ILE A 65 -0.38 -5.64 13.29
CA ILE A 65 -1.79 -5.53 13.69
C ILE A 65 -1.88 -5.21 15.19
N ARG A 66 -1.05 -5.86 16.02
CA ARG A 66 -0.98 -5.54 17.45
C ARG A 66 -0.44 -4.14 17.69
N VAL A 67 0.63 -3.72 17.00
CA VAL A 67 1.18 -2.36 17.10
C VAL A 67 0.11 -1.34 16.70
N MET A 68 -0.66 -1.61 15.66
CA MET A 68 -1.78 -0.76 15.26
C MET A 68 -2.85 -0.67 16.35
N HIS A 69 -3.23 -1.79 16.96
CA HIS A 69 -4.18 -1.80 18.06
C HIS A 69 -3.65 -1.06 19.30
N GLU A 70 -2.43 -1.35 19.75
CA GLU A 70 -1.86 -0.81 20.99
C GLU A 70 -1.55 0.68 20.90
N LEU A 71 -1.13 1.19 19.74
CA LEU A 71 -0.78 2.61 19.58
C LEU A 71 -1.96 3.48 19.14
N TRP A 72 -2.94 2.94 18.40
CA TRP A 72 -4.08 3.73 17.86
C TRP A 72 -5.45 3.35 18.44
N GLY A 73 -5.55 2.25 19.20
CA GLY A 73 -6.79 1.80 19.83
C GLY A 73 -7.88 1.34 18.86
N VAL A 74 -7.52 0.99 17.62
CA VAL A 74 -8.46 0.58 16.57
C VAL A 74 -7.95 -0.65 15.81
N GLY A 75 -8.89 -1.51 15.37
CA GLY A 75 -8.57 -2.67 14.53
C GLY A 75 -8.31 -2.31 13.06
N SER A 76 -8.80 -1.16 12.59
CA SER A 76 -8.45 -0.55 11.31
C SER A 76 -8.90 0.91 11.31
N TYR A 77 -8.35 1.74 10.42
CA TYR A 77 -8.89 3.08 10.18
C TYR A 77 -10.18 3.02 9.35
N ARG A 78 -11.01 4.08 9.41
CA ARG A 78 -12.26 4.16 8.65
C ARG A 78 -11.97 4.42 7.16
N LYS A 79 -12.32 3.48 6.29
CA LYS A 79 -12.04 3.52 4.83
C LYS A 79 -12.58 4.76 4.12
N ARG A 80 -13.74 5.27 4.54
CA ARG A 80 -14.29 6.54 4.05
C ARG A 80 -14.58 7.46 5.22
N ASN A 81 -13.94 8.63 5.22
CA ASN A 81 -14.06 9.61 6.29
C ASN A 81 -14.00 11.04 5.70
N ALA A 82 -13.97 12.06 6.55
CA ALA A 82 -13.97 13.46 6.11
C ALA A 82 -12.69 13.88 5.37
N TYR A 83 -11.62 13.10 5.44
CA TYR A 83 -10.30 13.44 4.92
C TYR A 83 -9.89 12.62 3.70
N CYS A 84 -10.30 11.35 3.63
CA CYS A 84 -9.98 10.49 2.49
C CYS A 84 -10.98 9.33 2.30
N ALA A 85 -10.88 8.72 1.12
CA ALA A 85 -11.46 7.44 0.78
C ALA A 85 -10.36 6.46 0.35
N THR A 86 -10.39 5.25 0.91
CA THR A 86 -9.43 4.18 0.60
C THR A 86 -10.15 2.93 0.12
N ALA A 87 -9.62 2.25 -0.91
CA ALA A 87 -10.20 1.00 -1.40
C ALA A 87 -9.13 -0.01 -1.88
N GLY A 88 -9.41 -1.29 -1.69
CA GLY A 88 -8.60 -2.38 -2.24
C GLY A 88 -8.91 -2.60 -3.71
N LEU A 89 -7.88 -2.68 -4.56
CA LEU A 89 -8.05 -2.91 -5.99
C LEU A 89 -8.63 -4.30 -6.28
N MET A 90 -8.28 -5.31 -5.49
CA MET A 90 -8.83 -6.66 -5.65
C MET A 90 -10.35 -6.66 -5.45
N ASP A 91 -10.82 -6.09 -4.33
CA ASP A 91 -12.25 -5.94 -4.04
C ASP A 91 -12.99 -5.16 -5.14
N LEU A 92 -12.36 -4.11 -5.66
CA LEU A 92 -12.93 -3.31 -6.75
C LEU A 92 -13.08 -4.13 -8.04
N ILE A 93 -12.08 -4.92 -8.40
CA ILE A 93 -12.13 -5.82 -9.57
C ILE A 93 -13.22 -6.88 -9.38
N ASP A 94 -13.30 -7.48 -8.18
CA ASP A 94 -14.32 -8.48 -7.86
C ASP A 94 -15.74 -7.90 -7.93
N SER A 95 -15.91 -6.61 -7.61
CA SER A 95 -17.19 -5.91 -7.66
C SER A 95 -17.66 -5.50 -9.06
N LEU A 96 -16.82 -5.63 -10.09
CA LEU A 96 -17.22 -5.35 -11.47
C LEU A 96 -18.32 -6.31 -11.93
N PRO A 97 -19.28 -5.87 -12.76
CA PRO A 97 -20.25 -6.75 -13.40
C PRO A 97 -19.58 -7.87 -14.22
N ASP A 98 -20.20 -9.05 -14.32
CA ASP A 98 -19.63 -10.17 -15.09
C ASP A 98 -19.57 -9.90 -16.60
N ASP A 99 -20.40 -8.98 -17.10
CA ASP A 99 -20.41 -8.50 -18.47
C ASP A 99 -19.52 -7.27 -18.71
N ASP A 100 -18.77 -6.84 -17.70
CA ASP A 100 -17.77 -5.78 -17.84
C ASP A 100 -16.60 -6.27 -18.71
N GLY A 101 -16.36 -5.59 -19.83
CA GLY A 101 -15.37 -5.99 -20.82
C GLY A 101 -13.93 -6.03 -20.32
N ASP A 102 -13.63 -5.33 -19.22
CA ASP A 102 -12.27 -5.27 -18.65
C ASP A 102 -12.06 -6.28 -17.51
N LYS A 103 -13.13 -6.88 -16.96
CA LYS A 103 -13.05 -7.71 -15.74
C LYS A 103 -12.12 -8.90 -15.90
N GLU A 104 -12.20 -9.62 -17.02
CA GLU A 104 -11.35 -10.80 -17.27
C GLU A 104 -9.86 -10.44 -17.30
N GLU A 105 -9.49 -9.40 -18.03
CA GLU A 105 -8.09 -8.93 -18.11
C GLU A 105 -7.58 -8.47 -16.74
N LEU A 106 -8.41 -7.73 -15.99
CA LEU A 106 -8.05 -7.24 -14.67
C LEU A 106 -7.85 -8.39 -13.67
N MET A 107 -8.70 -9.42 -13.73
CA MET A 107 -8.56 -10.64 -12.93
C MET A 107 -7.26 -11.39 -13.25
N GLU A 108 -6.92 -11.54 -14.54
CA GLU A 108 -5.66 -12.16 -14.96
C GLU A 108 -4.45 -11.36 -14.46
N ARG A 109 -4.50 -10.03 -14.61
CA ARG A 109 -3.43 -9.14 -14.15
C ARG A 109 -3.25 -9.19 -12.63
N ARG A 110 -4.35 -9.26 -11.87
CA ARG A 110 -4.32 -9.48 -10.42
C ARG A 110 -3.62 -10.81 -10.09
N GLY A 111 -3.93 -11.88 -10.80
CA GLY A 111 -3.30 -13.19 -10.64
C GLY A 111 -1.78 -13.12 -10.83
N ARG A 112 -1.33 -12.56 -11.95
CA ARG A 112 0.12 -12.41 -12.25
C ARG A 112 0.87 -11.58 -11.20
N LEU A 113 0.27 -10.52 -10.69
CA LEU A 113 0.88 -9.69 -9.63
C LEU A 113 0.98 -10.46 -8.31
N THR A 114 -0.04 -11.24 -7.98
CA THR A 114 -0.09 -12.06 -6.76
C THR A 114 0.99 -13.14 -6.80
N GLU A 115 1.09 -13.89 -7.90
CA GLU A 115 2.14 -14.91 -8.09
C GLU A 115 3.56 -14.32 -8.02
N ALA A 116 3.76 -13.16 -8.64
CA ALA A 116 5.05 -12.47 -8.60
C ALA A 116 5.44 -12.08 -7.16
N TYR A 117 4.46 -11.60 -6.38
CA TYR A 117 4.66 -11.25 -4.98
C TYR A 117 4.96 -12.50 -4.13
N GLU A 118 4.17 -13.56 -4.25
CA GLU A 118 4.36 -14.81 -3.50
C GLU A 118 5.74 -15.41 -3.73
N ARG A 119 6.21 -15.41 -4.99
CA ARG A 119 7.57 -15.87 -5.32
C ARG A 119 8.65 -15.04 -4.62
N LEU A 120 8.49 -13.72 -4.57
CA LEU A 120 9.44 -12.82 -3.90
C LEU A 120 9.38 -13.00 -2.37
N SER A 121 8.18 -13.12 -1.82
CA SER A 121 7.94 -13.33 -0.39
C SER A 121 8.53 -14.67 0.07
N GLY A 122 8.29 -15.75 -0.68
CA GLY A 122 8.86 -17.08 -0.40
C GLY A 122 10.39 -17.06 -0.39
N LYS A 123 11.02 -16.38 -1.37
CA LYS A 123 12.46 -16.18 -1.38
C LYS A 123 12.95 -15.42 -0.14
N TYR A 124 12.29 -14.31 0.20
CA TYR A 124 12.63 -13.52 1.38
C TYR A 124 12.56 -14.36 2.65
N HIS A 125 11.46 -15.08 2.89
CA HIS A 125 11.29 -15.89 4.10
C HIS A 125 12.27 -17.06 4.20
N ALA A 126 12.64 -17.68 3.08
CA ALA A 126 13.64 -18.75 3.04
C ALA A 126 15.06 -18.24 3.36
N GLU A 127 15.41 -17.05 2.89
CA GLU A 127 16.75 -16.47 3.06
C GLU A 127 16.88 -15.63 4.34
N LYS A 128 15.77 -15.16 4.93
CA LYS A 128 15.76 -14.19 6.05
C LYS A 128 16.61 -14.60 7.25
N GLY A 129 16.55 -15.87 7.65
CA GLY A 129 17.23 -16.40 8.82
C GLY A 129 18.72 -16.71 8.61
N GLY A 130 19.15 -16.92 7.37
CA GLY A 130 20.54 -17.21 7.00
C GLY A 130 21.29 -16.03 6.40
N ASN A 131 20.62 -14.88 6.21
CA ASN A 131 21.23 -13.70 5.63
C ASN A 131 21.99 -12.90 6.71
N GLU A 132 23.31 -13.03 6.73
CA GLU A 132 24.21 -12.32 7.67
C GLU A 132 24.11 -10.78 7.57
N ASN A 133 23.66 -10.25 6.43
CA ASN A 133 23.43 -8.81 6.25
C ASN A 133 22.05 -8.35 6.74
N ASN A 134 21.19 -9.28 7.16
CA ASN A 134 19.87 -8.98 7.70
C ASN A 134 19.93 -8.80 9.23
N SER A 135 20.68 -7.79 9.67
CA SER A 135 20.91 -7.45 11.09
C SER A 135 19.72 -6.77 11.77
N LEU A 136 18.64 -6.52 11.04
CA LEU A 136 17.43 -5.81 11.50
C LEU A 136 16.27 -6.73 11.84
N VAL A 137 16.50 -8.05 11.90
CA VAL A 137 15.52 -8.94 12.54
C VAL A 137 15.52 -8.58 14.02
N LEU A 138 14.54 -7.77 14.43
CA LEU A 138 14.20 -7.59 15.83
C LEU A 138 14.00 -8.99 16.41
N GLY A 139 14.98 -9.42 17.22
CA GLY A 139 14.93 -10.68 17.96
C GLY A 139 13.79 -10.70 18.96
#